data_AF-A0A925S0X0-F1
#
_entry.id   AF-A0A925S0X0-F1
#
_cell.length_a   1.000
_cell.length_b   1.000
_cell.length_c   1.000
_cell.angle_alpha   90.00
_cell.angle_beta   90.00
_cell.angle_gamma   90.00
#
_symmetry.space_group_name_H-M   'P 1'
#
loop_
_entity.id
_entity.type
_entity.pdbx_description
1 polymer ?
#
loop_
_entity_poly.entity_id
_entity_poly.type
_entity_poly.pdbx_seq_one_letter_code
_entity_poly.pdbx_strand_id
1 'polypeptide(L)' 'MTTAGLCAALKNPKKNGGRTTAEQVVEHMRTDPLVLWAWDPGAQRQTPPLNHAEFVAELTTWAEQGMPCPR' A
#
# COMPACT_ATOMS: atom_id res chain seq x y z
N MET A 1 9.80 -5.37 -11.57
CA MET A 1 8.75 -6.01 -10.75
C MET A 1 7.46 -5.97 -11.55
N THR A 2 6.77 -7.10 -11.74
CA THR A 2 5.48 -7.14 -12.43
C THR A 2 4.35 -6.73 -11.49
N THR A 3 3.19 -6.34 -12.03
CA THR A 3 1.99 -6.03 -11.22
C THR A 3 1.53 -7.25 -10.41
N ALA A 4 1.56 -8.44 -11.01
CA ALA A 4 1.30 -9.70 -10.31
C ALA A 4 2.32 -9.97 -9.18
N GLY A 5 3.60 -9.70 -9.44
CA GLY A 5 4.67 -9.86 -8.46
C GLY A 5 4.56 -8.89 -7.27
N LEU A 6 4.17 -7.64 -7.53
CA LEU A 6 3.90 -6.66 -6.48
C LEU A 6 2.70 -7.09 -5.63
N CYS A 7 1.59 -7.49 -6.25
CA CYS A 7 0.42 -7.96 -5.52
C CYS A 7 0.75 -9.15 -4.61
N ALA A 8 1.48 -10.14 -5.13
CA ALA A 8 1.93 -11.28 -4.34
C ALA A 8 2.83 -10.87 -3.16
N ALA A 9 3.65 -9.83 -3.31
CA ALA A 9 4.48 -9.31 -2.23
C ALA A 9 3.65 -8.61 -1.15
N LEU A 10 2.67 -7.79 -1.52
CA LEU A 10 1.77 -7.10 -0.59
C LEU A 10 0.96 -8.08 0.28
N LYS A 11 0.61 -9.25 -0.28
CA LYS A 11 -0.14 -10.31 0.42
C LYS A 11 0.72 -11.30 1.20
N ASN A 12 2.05 -11.18 1.16
CA ASN A 12 2.96 -12.14 1.80
C ASN A 12 3.49 -11.59 3.14
N PRO A 13 3.12 -12.17 4.30
CA PRO A 13 3.59 -11.76 5.62
C PRO A 13 5.12 -11.67 5.73
N LYS A 14 5.87 -12.51 5.00
CA LYS A 14 7.34 -12.51 5.00
C LYS A 14 7.95 -11.32 4.25
N LYS A 15 7.15 -10.58 3.48
CA LYS A 15 7.58 -9.46 2.62
C LYS A 15 6.88 -8.14 2.93
N ASN A 16 5.75 -8.17 3.64
CA ASN A 16 4.95 -7.00 3.96
C ASN A 16 5.05 -6.60 5.45
N GLY A 17 6.05 -7.10 6.19
CA GLY A 17 6.23 -6.80 7.62
C GLY A 17 5.25 -7.53 8.55
N GLY A 18 4.86 -8.76 8.23
CA GLY A 18 4.07 -9.62 9.12
C GLY A 18 2.55 -9.39 9.08
N ARG A 19 2.04 -8.63 8.11
CA ARG A 19 0.61 -8.29 8.00
C ARG A 19 -0.13 -9.45 7.36
N THR A 20 -1.13 -9.95 8.08
CA THR A 20 -1.86 -11.20 7.74
C THR A 20 -3.30 -10.95 7.30
N THR A 21 -3.87 -9.77 7.59
CA THR A 21 -5.21 -9.38 7.13
C THR A 21 -5.16 -8.16 6.21
N ALA A 22 -6.24 -7.94 5.45
CA ALA A 22 -6.36 -6.81 4.55
C ALA A 22 -6.42 -5.48 5.34
N GLU A 23 -7.11 -5.47 6.48
CA GLU A 23 -7.22 -4.34 7.39
C GLU A 23 -5.85 -3.93 7.94
N GLN A 24 -4.99 -4.90 8.31
CA GLN A 24 -3.63 -4.62 8.77
C GLN A 24 -2.76 -3.97 7.67
N VAL A 25 -2.98 -4.35 6.41
CA VAL A 25 -2.30 -3.74 5.26
C VAL A 25 -2.79 -2.31 5.05
N VAL A 26 -4.11 -2.11 5.01
CA VAL A 26 -4.72 -0.78 4.83
C VAL A 26 -4.32 0.16 5.97
N GLU A 27 -4.40 -0.29 7.21
CA GLU A 27 -4.09 0.54 8.38
C GLU A 27 -2.63 1.00 8.36
N HIS A 28 -1.69 0.10 8.07
CA HIS A 28 -0.29 0.51 7.91
C HIS A 28 -0.11 1.55 6.80
N MET A 29 -0.75 1.35 5.65
CA MET A 29 -0.65 2.31 4.56
C MET A 29 -1.33 3.66 4.87
N ARG A 30 -2.28 3.66 5.81
CA ARG A 30 -3.01 4.84 6.27
C ARG A 30 -2.25 5.64 7.33
N THR A 31 -1.61 4.98 8.30
CA THR A 31 -1.17 5.67 9.53
C THR A 31 0.32 5.60 9.80
N ASP A 32 1.08 4.75 9.10
CA ASP A 32 2.51 4.62 9.35
C ASP A 32 3.28 5.89 8.93
N PRO A 33 4.04 6.53 9.84
CA PRO A 33 4.77 7.75 9.54
C PRO A 33 5.77 7.64 8.39
N LEU A 34 6.39 6.46 8.19
CA LEU A 34 7.31 6.25 7.08
C LEU A 34 6.58 6.12 5.75
N VAL A 35 5.36 5.60 5.76
CA VAL A 35 4.49 5.60 4.57
C VAL A 35 4.02 7.02 4.27
N LEU A 36 3.53 7.75 5.28
CA LEU A 36 3.06 9.14 5.15
C LEU A 36 4.14 10.07 4.60
N TRP A 37 5.41 9.82 4.95
CA TRP A 37 6.55 10.58 4.43
C TRP A 37 6.69 10.53 2.90
N ALA A 38 6.06 9.59 2.20
CA ALA A 38 6.03 9.59 0.74
C ALA A 38 5.29 10.82 0.15
N TRP A 39 4.36 11.44 0.91
CA TRP A 39 3.58 12.61 0.47
C TRP A 39 4.12 13.96 0.96
N ASP A 40 5.08 13.94 1.88
CA ASP A 40 5.89 15.12 2.24
C ASP A 40 7.37 14.72 2.32
N PRO A 41 7.97 14.32 1.19
CA PRO A 41 9.30 13.74 1.20
C PRO A 41 10.36 14.84 1.28
N GLY A 42 11.39 14.59 2.09
CA GLY A 42 12.56 15.48 2.12
C GLY A 42 13.40 15.41 0.84
N ALA A 43 14.19 16.47 0.59
CA ALA A 43 15.07 16.65 -0.57
C ALA A 43 14.31 16.78 -1.91
N GLN A 44 14.94 16.42 -3.03
CA GLN A 44 14.38 16.55 -4.39
C GLN A 44 13.56 15.31 -4.80
N ARG A 45 12.90 14.64 -3.85
CA ARG A 45 12.07 13.47 -4.13
C ARG A 45 10.72 13.91 -4.67
N GLN A 46 10.18 13.15 -5.62
CA GLN A 46 8.85 13.40 -6.17
C GLN A 46 7.79 12.69 -5.32
N THR A 47 6.65 13.36 -5.14
CA THR A 47 5.48 12.77 -4.51
C THR A 47 4.78 11.79 -5.45
N PRO A 48 4.02 10.82 -4.92
CA PRO A 48 3.12 10.00 -5.74
C PRO A 48 2.13 10.85 -6.55
N PRO A 49 1.62 10.33 -7.69
CA PRO A 49 0.67 11.05 -8.52
C PRO A 49 -0.73 11.18 -7.89
N LEU A 50 -1.09 10.28 -6.96
CA LEU A 50 -2.32 10.36 -6.17
C LEU A 50 -2.02 10.96 -4.80
N ASN A 51 -2.96 11.74 -4.26
CA ASN A 51 -2.83 12.17 -2.87
C ASN A 51 -3.08 10.98 -1.91
N HIS A 52 -2.62 11.11 -0.66
CA HIS A 52 -2.66 10.00 0.30
C HIS A 52 -4.08 9.51 0.58
N ALA A 53 -5.05 10.43 0.69
CA ALA A 53 -6.44 10.09 0.99
C ALA A 53 -7.08 9.29 -0.16
N GLU A 54 -6.86 9.70 -1.41
CA GLU A 54 -7.30 8.96 -2.60
C GLU A 54 -6.64 7.58 -2.67
N PHE A 55 -5.34 7.50 -2.43
CA PHE A 55 -4.62 6.23 -2.39
C PHE A 55 -5.19 5.26 -1.35
N VAL A 56 -5.46 5.74 -0.14
CA VAL A 56 -6.04 4.91 0.94
C VAL A 56 -7.46 4.49 0.59
N ALA A 57 -8.26 5.34 -0.06
CA ALA A 57 -9.61 4.99 -0.51
C ALA A 57 -9.58 3.84 -1.54
N GLU A 58 -8.74 3.95 -2.57
CA GLU A 58 -8.58 2.90 -3.58
C GLU A 58 -8.01 1.60 -2.99
N LEU A 59 -7.03 1.71 -2.09
CA LEU A 59 -6.47 0.55 -1.39
C LEU A 59 -7.52 -0.15 -0.51
N THR A 60 -8.40 0.62 0.14
CA THR A 60 -9.50 0.07 0.96
C THR A 60 -10.49 -0.67 0.06
N THR A 61 -10.90 -0.09 -1.07
CA THR A 61 -11.75 -0.78 -2.06
C THR A 61 -11.14 -2.09 -2.54
N TRP A 62 -9.83 -2.09 -2.85
CA TRP A 62 -9.12 -3.31 -3.24
C TRP A 62 -9.07 -4.36 -2.11
N ALA A 63 -8.90 -3.92 -0.87
CA ALA A 63 -8.89 -4.79 0.31
C ALA A 63 -10.27 -5.43 0.55
N GLU A 64 -11.36 -4.66 0.46
CA GLU A 64 -12.74 -5.12 0.59
C GLU A 64 -13.12 -6.17 -0.47
N GLN A 65 -12.53 -6.09 -1.66
CA GLN A 65 -12.69 -7.07 -2.73
C GLN A 65 -11.83 -8.34 -2.54
N GLY A 66 -11.15 -8.49 -1.40
CA GLY A 66 -10.32 -9.67 -1.10
C GLY A 66 -8.91 -9.59 -1.68
N MET A 67 -8.41 -8.38 -1.94
CA MET A 67 -7.06 -8.12 -2.45
C MET A 67 -6.74 -8.91 -3.74
N PRO A 68 -7.54 -8.75 -4.82
CA PRO A 68 -7.33 -9.50 -6.06
C PRO A 68 -5.98 -9.15 -6.72
N CYS A 69 -5.29 -10.15 -7.27
CA CYS A 69 -4.07 -9.93 -8.03
C CYS A 69 -4.35 -9.99 -9.54
N PRO A 70 -3.73 -9.11 -10.34
CA PRO A 70 -3.80 -9.21 -11.80
C PRO A 70 -3.10 -10.49 -12.28
N ARG A 71 -3.57 -11.03 -13.40
CA ARG A 71 -2.95 -12.16 -14.11
C ARG A 71 -1.80 -11.69 -14.99
#